data_AF-A0A815E2G8-F1
#
_entry.id   AF-A0A815E2G8-F1
#
_cell.length_a   1.000
_cell.length_b   1.000
_cell.length_c   1.000
_cell.angle_alpha   90.00
_cell.angle_beta   90.00
_cell.angle_gamma   90.00
#
_symmetry.space_group_name_H-M   'P 1'
#
loop_
_entity.id
_entity.type
_entity.pdbx_description
1 polymer ?
#
loop_
_entity_poly.entity_id
_entity_poly.type
_entity_poly.pdbx_seq_one_letter_code
_entity_poly.pdbx_strand_id
1 'polypeptide(L)'
;MKKNIPFEMLIRAIKYCSTFEAYLYEREKLRMAWLLNKYPGEFLERQFNRVFQKYDINQPISNKNYSTLREKIIYADNKSKNYNRL
;
A
#
# COMPACT_ATOMS: atom_id res chain seq x y z
N MET A 1 6.50 17.73 10.25
CA MET A 1 6.30 16.98 8.99
C MET A 1 5.07 16.10 9.10
N LYS A 2 4.12 16.15 8.14
CA LYS A 2 3.04 15.15 8.08
C LYS A 2 3.70 13.78 7.92
N LYS A 3 3.56 12.91 8.92
CA LYS A 3 4.17 11.56 9.02
C LYS A 3 3.87 10.74 7.74
N ASN A 4 4.62 9.65 7.49
CA ASN A 4 4.44 8.67 6.39
C ASN A 4 3.07 7.93 6.41
N ILE A 5 2.01 8.54 6.95
CA ILE A 5 0.69 7.96 7.16
C ILE A 5 0.11 7.42 5.85
N PRO A 6 0.10 8.16 4.71
CA PRO A 6 -0.49 7.59 3.50
C PRO A 6 0.25 6.35 3.00
N PHE A 7 1.58 6.35 3.08
CA PHE A 7 2.38 5.20 2.72
C PHE A 7 2.04 3.96 3.55
N GLU A 8 2.04 4.08 4.89
CA GLU A 8 1.72 2.96 5.79
C GLU A 8 0.29 2.47 5.62
N MET A 9 -0.65 3.38 5.42
CA MET A 9 -2.06 3.03 5.22
C MET A 9 -2.32 2.33 3.89
N LEU A 10 -1.58 2.66 2.82
CA LEU A 10 -1.65 1.92 1.56
C LEU A 10 -1.15 0.49 1.71
N ILE A 11 -0.03 0.30 2.40
CA ILE A 11 0.48 -1.05 2.72
C ILE A 11 -0.55 -1.81 3.55
N ARG A 12 -1.14 -1.15 4.54
CA ARG A 12 -2.18 -1.71 5.39
C ARG A 12 -3.41 -2.16 4.60
N ALA A 13 -3.90 -1.34 3.67
CA ALA A 13 -5.02 -1.66 2.81
C ALA A 13 -4.73 -2.92 1.98
N ILE A 14 -3.54 -3.03 1.38
CA ILE A 14 -3.17 -4.21 0.59
C ILE A 14 -3.10 -5.47 1.47
N LYS A 15 -2.60 -5.37 2.71
CA LYS A 15 -2.50 -6.52 3.62
C LYS A 15 -3.86 -7.01 4.12
N TYR A 16 -4.78 -6.11 4.45
CA TYR A 16 -6.05 -6.49 5.09
C TYR A 16 -7.18 -6.79 4.10
N CYS A 17 -7.20 -6.13 2.95
CA CYS A 17 -8.17 -6.47 1.91
C CYS A 17 -7.78 -7.82 1.28
N SER A 18 -8.67 -8.80 1.31
CA SER A 18 -8.43 -10.12 0.70
C SER A 18 -8.72 -10.15 -0.79
N THR A 19 -9.54 -9.22 -1.28
CA THR A 19 -9.94 -9.12 -2.70
C THR A 19 -9.51 -7.78 -3.30
N PHE A 20 -9.39 -7.76 -4.62
CA PHE A 20 -9.02 -6.57 -5.37
C PHE A 20 -10.09 -5.47 -5.22
N GLU A 21 -11.37 -5.83 -5.23
CA GLU A 21 -12.49 -4.92 -5.10
C GLU A 21 -12.51 -4.26 -3.72
N ALA A 22 -12.27 -5.03 -2.65
CA ALA A 22 -12.15 -4.50 -1.30
C ALA A 22 -10.97 -3.51 -1.18
N TYR A 23 -9.85 -3.82 -1.84
CA TYR A 23 -8.70 -2.93 -1.90
C TYR A 23 -9.00 -1.64 -2.65
N LEU A 24 -9.66 -1.70 -3.81
CA LEU A 24 -10.04 -0.50 -4.57
C LEU A 24 -10.92 0.43 -3.74
N TYR A 25 -11.93 -0.14 -3.09
CA TYR A 25 -12.85 0.60 -2.24
C TYR A 25 -12.14 1.25 -1.05
N GLU A 26 -11.27 0.51 -0.34
CA GLU A 26 -10.50 1.05 0.77
C GLU A 26 -9.50 2.13 0.31
N ARG A 27 -8.85 1.92 -0.83
CA ARG A 27 -7.93 2.90 -1.43
C ARG A 27 -8.64 4.21 -1.76
N GLU A 28 -9.84 4.16 -2.32
CA GLU A 28 -10.64 5.33 -2.63
C GLU A 28 -11.07 6.09 -1.38
N LYS A 29 -11.52 5.37 -0.34
CA LYS A 29 -11.82 5.94 0.98
C LYS A 29 -10.62 6.66 1.57
N LEU A 30 -9.46 6.02 1.57
CA LEU A 30 -8.21 6.60 2.09
C LEU A 30 -7.81 7.85 1.29
N ARG A 31 -7.88 7.79 -0.04
CA ARG A 31 -7.58 8.92 -0.91
C ARG A 31 -8.50 10.11 -0.62
N MET A 32 -9.81 9.87 -0.52
CA MET A 32 -10.77 10.92 -0.15
C MET A 32 -10.46 11.50 1.23
N ALA A 33 -10.23 10.66 2.23
CA ALA A 33 -9.90 11.12 3.57
C ALA A 33 -8.65 12.00 3.59
N TRP A 34 -7.61 11.65 2.84
CA TRP A 34 -6.40 12.48 2.75
C TRP A 34 -6.62 13.79 2.03
N LEU A 35 -7.38 13.80 0.93
CA LEU A 35 -7.72 15.03 0.22
C LEU A 35 -8.51 15.98 1.12
N LEU A 36 -9.50 15.48 1.87
CA LEU A 36 -10.24 16.26 2.86
C LEU A 36 -9.33 16.79 3.98
N ASN A 37 -8.30 16.03 4.36
CA ASN A 37 -7.27 16.46 5.30
C ASN A 37 -6.16 17.32 4.67
N LYS A 38 -6.42 17.93 3.50
CA LYS A 38 -5.52 18.85 2.79
C LYS A 38 -4.13 18.23 2.56
N TYR A 39 -4.08 16.95 2.21
CA TYR A 39 -2.86 16.37 1.66
C TYR A 39 -2.75 16.73 0.18
N PRO A 40 -1.60 17.23 -0.30
CA PRO A 40 -1.41 17.52 -1.72
C PRO A 40 -1.56 16.26 -2.58
N GLY A 41 -2.25 16.35 -3.72
CA GLY A 41 -2.44 15.21 -4.63
C GLY A 41 -1.12 14.58 -5.07
N GLU A 42 -0.15 15.40 -5.48
CA GLU A 42 1.20 14.95 -5.85
C GLU A 42 1.93 14.21 -4.72
N PHE A 43 1.68 14.61 -3.46
CA PHE A 43 2.25 13.91 -2.32
C PHE A 43 1.66 12.51 -2.18
N LEU A 44 0.36 12.35 -2.41
CA LEU A 44 -0.32 11.05 -2.39
C LEU A 44 0.20 10.15 -3.51
N GLU A 45 0.27 10.64 -4.75
CA GLU A 45 0.82 9.88 -5.88
C GLU A 45 2.26 9.42 -5.61
N ARG A 46 3.10 10.29 -5.03
CA ARG A 46 4.45 9.88 -4.59
C ARG A 46 4.41 8.76 -3.55
N GLN A 47 3.47 8.76 -2.61
CA GLN A 47 3.36 7.64 -1.65
C GLN A 47 2.91 6.34 -2.32
N PHE A 48 2.00 6.39 -3.29
CA PHE A 48 1.63 5.23 -4.11
C PHE A 48 2.85 4.66 -4.85
N ASN A 49 3.61 5.52 -5.54
CA ASN A 49 4.81 5.12 -6.27
C ASN A 49 5.87 4.53 -5.33
N ARG A 50 6.04 5.09 -4.14
CA ARG A 50 6.96 4.53 -3.13
C ARG A 50 6.57 3.12 -2.69
N VAL A 51 5.28 2.82 -2.58
CA VAL A 51 4.82 1.44 -2.27
C VAL A 51 5.21 0.51 -3.41
N PHE A 52 4.99 0.92 -4.66
CA PHE A 52 5.33 0.09 -5.81
C PHE A 52 6.84 -0.15 -5.91
N GLN A 53 7.65 0.88 -5.68
CA GLN A 53 9.10 0.77 -5.63
C GLN A 53 9.57 -0.13 -4.48
N LYS A 54 9.03 0.02 -3.26
CA LYS A 54 9.43 -0.79 -2.10
C LYS A 54 9.23 -2.29 -2.32
N TYR A 55 8.18 -2.67 -3.05
CA TYR A 55 7.80 -4.06 -3.27
C TYR A 55 8.01 -4.52 -4.71
N ASP A 56 8.85 -3.83 -5.49
CA ASP A 56 9.16 -4.12 -6.91
C ASP A 56 7.89 -4.49 -7.72
N ILE A 57 6.89 -3.62 -7.67
CA ILE A 57 5.62 -3.78 -8.39
C ILE A 57 5.73 -3.00 -9.71
N ASN A 58 6.13 -3.69 -10.77
CA ASN A 58 6.37 -3.09 -12.09
C ASN A 58 5.17 -3.21 -13.04
N GLN A 59 3.99 -3.54 -12.50
CA GLN A 59 2.76 -3.74 -13.27
C GLN A 59 1.55 -3.13 -12.55
N PRO A 60 0.50 -2.71 -13.28
CA PRO A 60 -0.73 -2.26 -12.66
C PRO A 60 -1.35 -3.34 -11.75
N ILE A 61 -1.83 -2.93 -10.57
CA ILE A 61 -2.60 -3.82 -9.70
C ILE A 61 -3.97 -4.05 -10.34
N SER A 62 -4.34 -5.32 -10.51
CA SER A 62 -5.59 -5.77 -11.11
C SER A 62 -6.11 -7.00 -10.38
N ASN A 63 -7.36 -7.39 -10.64
CA ASN A 63 -7.93 -8.61 -10.06
C ASN A 63 -7.08 -9.87 -10.38
N LYS A 64 -6.41 -9.90 -11.53
CA LYS A 64 -5.59 -11.04 -11.97
C LYS A 64 -4.30 -11.23 -11.17
N ASN A 65 -3.73 -10.17 -10.62
CA ASN A 65 -2.43 -10.20 -9.96
C ASN A 65 -2.48 -9.76 -8.48
N TYR A 66 -3.63 -9.31 -7.99
CA TYR A 66 -3.78 -8.75 -6.65
C TYR A 66 -3.36 -9.74 -5.56
N SER A 67 -3.84 -10.98 -5.59
CA SER A 67 -3.54 -11.98 -4.57
C SER A 67 -2.04 -12.24 -4.46
N THR A 68 -1.35 -12.42 -5.59
CA THR A 68 0.11 -12.62 -5.63
C THR A 68 0.88 -11.40 -5.11
N LEU A 69 0.48 -10.19 -5.48
CA LEU A 69 1.10 -8.96 -4.99
C LEU A 69 0.89 -8.78 -3.48
N ARG A 70 -0.30 -9.10 -2.99
CA ARG A 70 -0.64 -9.05 -1.57
C ARG A 70 0.22 -10.02 -0.77
N GLU A 71 0.36 -11.26 -1.23
CA GLU A 71 1.23 -12.25 -0.60
C GLU A 71 2.69 -11.77 -0.56
N LYS A 72 3.21 -11.24 -1.67
CA LYS A 72 4.57 -10.66 -1.74
C LYS A 72 4.77 -9.60 -0.65
N ILE A 73 3.81 -8.70 -0.47
CA ILE A 73 3.86 -7.63 0.54
C ILE A 73 3.80 -8.20 1.97
N ILE A 74 2.95 -9.18 2.23
CA ILE A 74 2.82 -9.81 3.55
C ILE A 74 4.13 -10.52 3.94
N TYR A 75 4.72 -11.28 3.01
CA TYR A 75 5.92 -12.07 3.30
C TYR A 75 7.20 -11.24 3.37
N ALA A 76 7.33 -10.17 2.58
CA ALA A 76 8.49 -9.28 2.63
C ALA A 76 8.67 -8.64 4.04
N ASP A 77 7.56 -8.30 4.69
CA ASP A 77 7.58 -7.75 6.05
C ASP A 77 7.87 -8.81 7.14
N ASN A 78 7.61 -10.09 6.87
CA ASN A 78 7.95 -11.17 7.79
C ASN A 78 9.44 -11.53 7.71
N LYS A 79 10.04 -11.45 6.52
CA LYS A 79 11.48 -11.70 6.33
C LYS A 79 12.35 -10.66 7.06
N SER A 80 11.95 -9.40 7.08
CA SER A 80 12.67 -8.34 7.81
C SER A 80 12.60 -8.50 9.34
N LYS A 81 11.52 -9.10 9.87
CA LYS A 81 11.37 -9.36 11.32
C LYS A 81 12.19 -10.55 11.81
N ASN A 82 12.44 -11.54 10.96
CA ASN A 82 13.24 -12.72 11.34
C ASN A 82 14.75 -12.42 11.43
N TYR A 83 15.26 -11.45 10.67
CA TYR A 83 16.68 -11.04 10.76
C TYR A 83 17.01 -10.20 12.01
N ASN A 84 16.01 -9.59 12.66
CA ASN A 84 16.21 -8.78 13.87
C ASN A 84 15.97 -9.56 15.17
N ARG A 85 15.92 -10.90 15.10
CA ARG A 85 15.69 -11.80 16.24
C ARG A 85 16.84 -12.81 16.47
N LEU A 86 17.97 -12.59 15.81
CA LEU A 86 19.23 -13.31 16.01
C LEU A 86 20.29 -12.30 16.49
#